data_AF-A0A060WAP3-F1
#
_entry.id   AF-A0A060WAP3-F1
#
_cell.length_a   1.000
_cell.length_b   1.000
_cell.length_c   1.000
_cell.angle_alpha   90.00
_cell.angle_beta   90.00
_cell.angle_gamma   90.00
#
_symmetry.space_group_name_H-M   'P 1'
#
loop_
_entity.id
_entity.type
_entity.pdbx_description
1 polymer ?
#
loop_
_entity_poly.entity_id
_entity_poly.type
_entity_poly.pdbx_seq_one_letter_code
_entity_poly.pdbx_strand_id
1 'polypeptide(L)'
;MEIMKNYSLKTGIHMDALRVSLGEELFQTCFDEDGHILRVVGGALSDFLNSFNVLLKQSCSPNPLAPAALQAEPDRRTDYVNNEEASVLCLDKDLGLLTVYYFNPRQTTELFFPGVIKAAARLLYDTTVEVLMDMEMDLQGGTKESVGPLQFQAGPRQPSLLYSVVVKNAKSLSPSPMRATSVGTMPTSLFSSTFPFHLFLDQDLGLLQIGDGLRKRLSRKDGPRRPTAFLEHFAIVTPQIRCTFQGILTMLNTQFIIRIKHQGGSMADDTGRV
;
A
#
# COMPACT_ATOMS: atom_id res chain seq x y z
N MET A 1 1.78 21.16 13.50
CA MET A 1 2.60 20.48 14.52
C MET A 1 2.99 21.41 15.68
N GLU A 2 3.48 22.64 15.40
CA GLU A 2 3.92 23.59 16.43
C GLU A 2 2.83 23.97 17.45
N ILE A 3 1.59 24.17 17.00
CA ILE A 3 0.44 24.45 17.88
C ILE A 3 0.22 23.32 18.89
N MET A 4 0.25 22.05 18.45
CA MET A 4 0.09 20.90 19.35
C MET A 4 1.25 20.76 20.32
N LYS A 5 2.50 20.99 19.86
CA LYS A 5 3.68 20.99 20.74
C LYS A 5 3.57 22.06 21.82
N ASN A 6 3.18 23.28 21.44
CA ASN A 6 2.97 24.37 22.38
C ASN A 6 1.82 24.07 23.36
N TYR A 7 0.76 23.44 22.90
CA TYR A 7 -0.36 23.02 23.76
C TYR A 7 0.06 21.92 24.75
N SER A 8 0.79 20.91 24.30
CA SER A 8 1.38 19.85 25.14
C SER A 8 2.26 20.44 26.24
N LEU A 9 3.16 21.35 25.89
CA LEU A 9 4.05 22.03 26.85
C LEU A 9 3.27 22.87 27.87
N LYS A 10 2.21 23.57 27.45
CA LYS A 10 1.40 24.41 28.34
C LYS A 10 0.50 23.62 29.29
N THR A 11 0.00 22.47 28.85
CA THR A 11 -0.99 21.68 29.60
C THR A 11 -0.39 20.48 30.33
N GLY A 12 0.85 20.09 30.01
CA GLY A 12 1.49 18.88 30.52
C GLY A 12 0.94 17.58 29.92
N ILE A 13 0.01 17.65 28.95
CA ILE A 13 -0.54 16.46 28.29
C ILE A 13 0.49 15.92 27.29
N HIS A 14 0.78 14.63 27.36
CA HIS A 14 1.74 13.99 26.46
C HIS A 14 1.29 14.07 24.99
N MET A 15 2.24 14.28 24.08
CA MET A 15 1.96 14.41 22.63
C MET A 15 1.20 13.20 22.07
N ASP A 16 1.46 12.00 22.55
CA ASP A 16 0.76 10.80 22.06
C ASP A 16 -0.72 10.78 22.47
N ALA A 17 -1.05 11.28 23.65
CA ALA A 17 -2.45 11.43 24.07
C ALA A 17 -3.17 12.47 23.20
N LEU A 18 -2.49 13.58 22.85
CA LEU A 18 -3.05 14.59 21.95
C LEU A 18 -3.25 14.06 20.53
N ARG A 19 -2.32 13.26 20.01
CA ARG A 19 -2.43 12.61 18.70
C ARG A 19 -3.63 11.67 18.63
N VAL A 20 -3.81 10.86 19.67
CA VAL A 20 -4.97 9.96 19.79
C VAL A 20 -6.27 10.76 19.86
N SER A 21 -6.36 11.74 20.77
CA SER A 21 -7.57 12.55 20.93
C SER A 21 -7.93 13.32 19.65
N LEU A 22 -6.94 13.89 18.96
CA LEU A 22 -7.15 14.56 17.67
C LEU A 22 -7.74 13.61 16.63
N GLY A 23 -7.20 12.39 16.52
CA GLY A 23 -7.70 11.41 15.56
C GLY A 23 -9.06 10.85 15.91
N GLU A 24 -9.38 10.70 17.19
CA GLU A 24 -10.71 10.28 17.63
C GLU A 24 -11.77 11.32 17.30
N GLU A 25 -11.53 12.60 17.60
CA GLU A 25 -12.45 13.71 17.29
C GLU A 25 -12.62 13.90 15.77
N LEU A 26 -11.52 13.82 15.02
CA LEU A 26 -11.56 13.94 13.57
C LEU A 26 -12.39 12.82 12.95
N PHE A 27 -12.18 11.57 13.38
CA PHE A 27 -12.95 10.45 12.88
C PHE A 27 -14.42 10.51 13.31
N GLN A 28 -14.70 10.95 14.54
CA GLN A 28 -16.07 11.14 15.01
C GLN A 28 -16.81 12.15 14.14
N THR A 29 -16.18 13.29 13.84
CA THR A 29 -16.76 14.31 12.95
C THR A 29 -17.08 13.72 11.57
N CYS A 30 -16.14 12.98 10.96
CA CYS A 30 -16.37 12.31 9.68
C CYS A 30 -17.47 11.24 9.75
N PHE A 31 -17.58 10.54 10.88
CA PHE A 31 -18.60 9.52 11.08
C PHE A 31 -20.00 10.12 11.26
N ASP A 32 -20.10 11.27 11.89
CA ASP A 32 -21.38 11.97 12.06
C ASP A 32 -21.91 12.51 10.72
N GLU A 33 -21.02 12.94 9.83
CA GLU A 33 -21.36 13.41 8.48
C GLU A 33 -21.61 12.24 7.50
N ASP A 34 -20.67 11.29 7.40
CA ASP A 34 -20.60 10.28 6.34
C ASP A 34 -20.63 8.83 6.88
N GLY A 35 -21.18 8.61 8.07
CA GLY A 35 -21.20 7.30 8.72
C GLY A 35 -21.86 6.19 7.89
N HIS A 36 -22.78 6.52 6.99
CA HIS A 36 -23.40 5.57 6.07
C HIS A 36 -22.41 4.98 5.05
N ILE A 37 -21.38 5.74 4.65
CA ILE A 37 -20.28 5.27 3.79
C ILE A 37 -19.29 4.47 4.62
N LEU A 38 -18.93 4.95 5.81
CA LEU A 38 -17.92 4.28 6.64
C LEU A 38 -18.38 2.92 7.16
N ARG A 39 -19.69 2.73 7.42
CA ARG A 39 -20.25 1.46 7.88
C ARG A 39 -20.27 0.36 6.83
N VAL A 40 -20.15 0.68 5.54
CA VAL A 40 -20.09 -0.34 4.48
C VAL A 40 -18.68 -0.85 4.21
N VAL A 41 -17.68 -0.28 4.90
CA VAL A 41 -16.28 -0.65 4.73
C VAL A 41 -15.98 -1.92 5.52
N GLY A 42 -16.10 -3.07 4.87
CA GLY A 42 -15.63 -4.36 5.38
C GLY A 42 -16.33 -4.86 6.65
N GLY A 43 -15.99 -6.08 7.07
CA GLY A 43 -16.58 -6.72 8.26
C GLY A 43 -15.73 -6.58 9.52
N ALA A 44 -14.47 -6.19 9.38
CA ALA A 44 -13.52 -6.06 10.49
C ALA A 44 -12.62 -4.83 10.35
N LEU A 45 -11.95 -4.46 11.45
CA LEU A 45 -10.99 -3.34 11.46
C LEU A 45 -9.87 -3.51 10.42
N SER A 46 -9.41 -4.73 10.18
CA SER A 46 -8.40 -5.02 9.16
C SER A 46 -8.86 -4.65 7.75
N ASP A 47 -10.14 -4.84 7.43
CA ASP A 47 -10.72 -4.45 6.14
C ASP A 47 -10.75 -2.92 6.00
N PHE A 48 -11.16 -2.21 7.04
CA PHE A 48 -11.11 -0.74 7.05
C PHE A 48 -9.70 -0.22 6.82
N LEU A 49 -8.72 -0.71 7.57
CA LEU A 49 -7.33 -0.29 7.42
C LEU A 49 -6.77 -0.61 6.04
N ASN A 50 -7.14 -1.76 5.46
CA ASN A 50 -6.73 -2.12 4.11
C ASN A 50 -7.48 -1.33 3.02
N SER A 51 -8.63 -0.73 3.32
CA SER A 51 -9.36 0.16 2.40
C SER A 51 -8.92 1.63 2.52
N PHE A 52 -8.19 1.98 3.58
CA PHE A 52 -7.84 3.36 3.94
C PHE A 52 -7.06 4.10 2.85
N ASN A 53 -6.35 3.36 1.99
CA ASN A 53 -5.64 3.91 0.84
C ASN A 53 -6.54 4.68 -0.13
N VAL A 54 -7.83 4.30 -0.23
CA VAL A 54 -8.81 5.04 -1.04
C VAL A 54 -9.02 6.45 -0.49
N LEU A 55 -9.11 6.57 0.85
CA LEU A 55 -9.28 7.86 1.53
C LEU A 55 -8.01 8.72 1.42
N LEU A 56 -6.83 8.10 1.57
CA LEU A 56 -5.55 8.79 1.37
C LEU A 56 -5.40 9.35 -0.06
N LYS A 57 -5.85 8.59 -1.06
CA LYS A 57 -5.82 9.01 -2.48
C LYS A 57 -6.70 10.22 -2.76
N GLN A 58 -7.92 10.25 -2.21
CA GLN A 58 -8.83 11.39 -2.36
C GLN A 58 -8.29 12.67 -1.71
N SER A 59 -7.58 12.54 -0.59
CA SER A 59 -6.90 13.67 0.07
C SER A 59 -5.71 14.24 -0.72
N CYS A 60 -5.22 13.52 -1.73
CA CYS A 60 -4.08 13.91 -2.58
C CYS A 60 -4.49 14.60 -3.90
N SER A 61 -5.74 15.07 -4.04
CA SER A 61 -6.15 15.81 -5.24
C SER A 61 -5.13 16.92 -5.54
N PRO A 62 -4.60 17.01 -6.77
CA PRO A 62 -3.60 18.02 -7.11
C PRO A 62 -4.19 19.40 -6.84
N ASN A 63 -3.49 20.18 -6.04
CA ASN A 63 -3.84 21.57 -5.76
C ASN A 63 -3.85 22.33 -7.11
N PRO A 64 -4.98 22.88 -7.58
CA PRO A 64 -5.05 23.61 -8.85
C PRO A 64 -4.16 24.86 -8.88
N LEU A 65 -3.66 25.28 -7.71
CA LEU A 65 -2.84 26.47 -7.50
C LEU A 65 -1.34 26.18 -7.37
N ALA A 66 -0.89 24.92 -7.53
CA ALA A 66 0.53 24.64 -7.60
C ALA A 66 1.09 25.22 -8.92
N PRO A 67 2.13 26.07 -8.88
CA PRO A 67 2.63 26.76 -10.06
C PRO A 67 2.99 25.75 -11.16
N ALA A 68 2.59 26.07 -12.40
CA ALA A 68 2.71 25.25 -13.61
C ALA A 68 4.14 24.73 -13.92
N ALA A 69 5.16 25.16 -13.17
CA ALA A 69 6.53 24.66 -13.27
C ALA A 69 6.70 23.20 -12.79
N LEU A 70 5.73 22.62 -12.06
CA LEU A 70 5.72 21.20 -11.69
C LEU A 70 4.86 20.33 -12.63
N GLN A 71 4.16 20.94 -13.59
CA GLN A 71 3.51 20.24 -14.70
C GLN A 71 4.47 20.21 -15.90
N ALA A 72 5.67 19.70 -15.68
CA ALA A 72 6.50 19.28 -16.81
C ALA A 72 5.84 18.02 -17.39
N GLU A 73 5.52 18.07 -18.68
CA GLU A 73 5.26 16.89 -19.51
C GLU A 73 6.24 15.77 -19.13
N PRO A 74 5.79 14.50 -19.03
CA PRO A 74 6.66 13.40 -18.63
C PRO A 74 7.76 13.24 -19.67
N ASP A 75 8.92 13.82 -19.39
CA ASP A 75 10.11 13.69 -20.22
C ASP A 75 10.47 12.20 -20.24
N ARG A 76 10.49 11.61 -21.44
CA ARG A 76 10.53 10.16 -21.69
C ARG A 76 11.89 9.51 -21.34
N ARG A 77 12.66 10.10 -20.42
CA ARG A 77 14.03 9.68 -20.07
C ARG A 77 14.35 9.69 -18.57
N THR A 78 13.40 10.02 -17.69
CA THR A 78 13.70 10.09 -16.25
C THR A 78 12.67 9.31 -15.42
N ASP A 79 12.90 8.00 -15.27
CA ASP A 79 12.07 7.04 -14.51
C ASP A 79 12.09 7.25 -12.97
N TYR A 80 12.34 8.47 -12.48
CA TYR A 80 12.40 8.76 -11.04
C TYR A 80 11.40 9.86 -10.66
N VAL A 81 10.12 9.51 -10.66
CA VAL A 81 9.11 10.31 -9.96
C VAL A 81 9.29 10.06 -8.47
N ASN A 82 9.86 11.05 -7.77
CA ASN A 82 10.15 11.05 -6.35
C ASN A 82 8.89 11.29 -5.46
N ASN A 83 7.72 10.85 -5.92
CA ASN A 83 6.45 10.99 -5.20
C ASN A 83 5.96 9.60 -4.80
N GLU A 84 6.61 9.01 -3.81
CA GLU A 84 6.11 7.75 -3.26
C GLU A 84 4.79 8.04 -2.52
N GLU A 85 3.71 7.45 -3.04
CA GLU A 85 2.36 7.63 -2.52
C GLU A 85 2.24 7.03 -1.10
N ALA A 86 1.49 7.70 -0.23
CA ALA A 86 1.25 7.24 1.13
C ALA A 86 0.31 6.03 1.11
N SER A 87 0.63 4.97 1.86
CA SER A 87 -0.21 3.79 1.94
C SER A 87 -0.18 3.10 3.29
N VAL A 88 -1.31 2.54 3.66
CA VAL A 88 -1.53 1.72 4.85
C VAL A 88 -1.71 0.27 4.42
N LEU A 89 -1.05 -0.66 5.10
CA LEU A 89 -1.20 -2.09 4.92
C LEU A 89 -1.38 -2.75 6.29
N CYS A 90 -2.49 -3.46 6.48
CA CYS A 90 -2.78 -4.19 7.70
C CYS A 90 -2.60 -5.70 7.48
N LEU A 91 -1.70 -6.31 8.24
CA LEU A 91 -1.48 -7.76 8.28
C LEU A 91 -2.09 -8.32 9.56
N ASP A 92 -3.00 -9.28 9.39
CA ASP A 92 -3.61 -10.06 10.47
C ASP A 92 -2.83 -11.37 10.62
N LYS A 93 -1.85 -11.38 11.53
CA LYS A 93 -0.91 -12.49 11.71
C LYS A 93 -1.29 -13.39 12.86
N ASP A 94 -1.62 -12.77 13.98
CA ASP A 94 -1.91 -13.44 15.23
C ASP A 94 -3.31 -13.06 15.72
N LEU A 95 -3.98 -13.98 16.41
CA LEU A 95 -5.33 -13.74 16.92
C LEU A 95 -5.35 -12.55 17.88
N GLY A 96 -6.02 -11.47 17.47
CA GLY A 96 -6.17 -10.26 18.28
C GLY A 96 -5.00 -9.29 18.21
N LEU A 97 -4.03 -9.52 17.32
CA LEU A 97 -2.93 -8.59 17.06
C LEU A 97 -2.83 -8.28 15.56
N LEU A 98 -3.07 -7.02 15.22
CA LEU A 98 -2.90 -6.53 13.85
C LEU A 98 -1.57 -5.77 13.75
N THR A 99 -0.80 -6.07 12.71
CA THR A 99 0.42 -5.35 12.35
C THR A 99 0.09 -4.38 11.23
N VAL A 100 0.15 -3.08 11.51
CA VAL A 100 -0.25 -2.04 10.56
C VAL A 100 0.98 -1.26 10.13
N TYR A 101 1.33 -1.37 8.85
CA TYR A 101 2.36 -0.58 8.21
C TYR A 101 1.75 0.69 7.64
N TYR A 102 2.37 1.83 7.89
CA TYR A 102 2.07 3.09 7.22
C TYR A 102 3.31 3.57 6.46
N PHE A 103 3.31 3.35 5.14
CA PHE A 103 4.37 3.77 4.22
C PHE A 103 4.17 5.22 3.77
N ASN A 104 5.27 5.95 3.67
CA ASN A 104 5.35 7.34 3.22
C ASN A 104 4.31 8.26 3.87
N PRO A 105 4.17 8.25 5.21
CA PRO A 105 3.17 9.05 5.89
C PRO A 105 3.44 10.54 5.67
N ARG A 106 2.37 11.31 5.42
CA ARG A 106 2.46 12.77 5.42
C ARG A 106 2.49 13.23 6.88
N GLN A 107 3.24 14.31 7.16
CA GLN A 107 3.34 14.86 8.52
C GLN A 107 1.98 15.21 9.14
N THR A 108 0.96 15.51 8.33
CA THR A 108 -0.39 15.80 8.79
C THR A 108 -1.14 14.53 9.19
N THR A 109 -1.09 13.49 8.35
CA THR A 109 -1.84 12.25 8.55
C THR A 109 -1.25 11.37 9.65
N GLU A 110 0.08 11.37 9.80
CA GLU A 110 0.78 10.72 10.91
C GLU A 110 0.22 11.15 12.28
N LEU A 111 -0.13 12.44 12.44
CA LEU A 111 -0.52 12.99 13.73
C LEU A 111 -1.83 12.41 14.27
N PHE A 112 -2.76 12.06 13.41
CA PHE A 112 -4.09 11.63 13.82
C PHE A 112 -4.35 10.14 13.55
N PHE A 113 -3.50 9.47 12.77
CA PHE A 113 -3.71 8.09 12.37
C PHE A 113 -3.93 7.12 13.56
N PRO A 114 -3.18 7.17 14.68
CA PRO A 114 -3.44 6.30 15.82
C PRO A 114 -4.83 6.48 16.44
N GLY A 115 -5.33 7.73 16.48
CA GLY A 115 -6.67 8.03 16.97
C GLY A 115 -7.76 7.55 16.02
N VAL A 116 -7.53 7.66 14.70
CA VAL A 116 -8.44 7.12 13.68
C VAL A 116 -8.60 5.60 13.83
N ILE A 117 -7.51 4.86 14.06
CA ILE A 117 -7.58 3.40 14.30
C ILE A 117 -8.48 3.09 15.49
N LYS A 118 -8.28 3.79 16.62
CA LYS A 118 -9.07 3.58 17.85
C LYS A 118 -10.54 3.92 17.66
N ALA A 119 -10.83 5.06 17.03
CA ALA A 119 -12.20 5.49 16.79
C ALA A 119 -12.93 4.58 15.80
N ALA A 120 -12.28 4.17 14.71
CA ALA A 120 -12.86 3.23 13.75
C ALA A 120 -13.19 1.88 14.42
N ALA A 121 -12.27 1.35 15.24
CA ALA A 121 -12.51 0.13 16.00
C ALA A 121 -13.78 0.23 16.88
N ARG A 122 -13.91 1.35 17.60
CA ARG A 122 -15.04 1.59 18.52
C ARG A 122 -16.35 1.84 17.78
N LEU A 123 -16.36 2.74 16.79
CA LEU A 123 -17.57 3.24 16.15
C LEU A 123 -18.11 2.32 15.05
N LEU A 124 -17.23 1.62 14.34
CA LEU A 124 -17.62 0.75 13.22
C LEU A 124 -17.79 -0.71 13.64
N TYR A 125 -16.96 -1.19 14.56
CA TYR A 125 -16.84 -2.61 14.89
C TYR A 125 -17.09 -2.95 16.36
N ASP A 126 -17.57 -1.99 17.16
CA ASP A 126 -17.87 -2.15 18.58
C ASP A 126 -16.72 -2.82 19.36
N THR A 127 -15.48 -2.47 19.00
CA THR A 127 -14.27 -3.10 19.51
C THR A 127 -13.33 -2.06 20.11
N THR A 128 -12.71 -2.40 21.25
CA THR A 128 -11.68 -1.56 21.86
C THR A 128 -10.30 -2.10 21.54
N VAL A 129 -9.41 -1.21 21.09
CA VAL A 129 -8.04 -1.55 20.73
C VAL A 129 -7.01 -0.69 21.46
N GLU A 130 -5.86 -1.27 21.72
CA GLU A 130 -4.64 -0.53 22.07
C GLU A 130 -3.81 -0.34 20.81
N VAL A 131 -3.31 0.86 20.58
CA VAL A 131 -2.45 1.16 19.43
C VAL A 131 -1.10 1.55 19.99
N LEU A 132 -0.10 0.72 19.71
CA LEU A 132 1.29 0.93 20.08
C LEU A 132 2.06 1.27 18.81
N MET A 133 2.77 2.39 18.80
CA MET A 133 3.65 2.74 17.70
C MET A 133 5.03 2.16 18.02
N ASP A 134 5.49 1.24 17.20
CA ASP A 134 6.84 0.71 17.29
C ASP A 134 7.73 1.77 16.64
N MET A 135 8.29 2.66 17.46
CA MET A 135 9.35 3.56 17.03
C MET A 135 10.48 2.66 16.51
N GLU A 136 10.78 2.72 15.21
CA GLU A 136 11.99 2.08 14.69
C GLU A 136 13.15 2.57 15.55
N MET A 137 13.74 1.64 16.30
CA MET A 137 14.86 1.96 17.14
C MET A 137 16.00 2.40 16.22
N ASP A 138 16.51 3.61 16.44
CA ASP A 138 17.88 3.97 16.08
C ASP A 138 18.82 3.03 16.86
N LEU A 139 19.03 1.82 16.38
CA LEU A 139 20.02 0.89 16.94
C LEU A 139 21.30 0.94 16.11
N GLN A 140 22.07 1.98 16.40
CA GLN A 140 23.51 1.77 16.52
C GLN A 140 23.72 0.77 17.68
N GLY A 141 23.85 -0.50 17.33
CA GLY A 141 24.35 -1.53 18.22
C GLY A 141 23.30 -2.49 18.80
N GLY A 142 23.46 -3.76 18.43
CA GLY A 142 23.29 -4.85 19.38
C GLY A 142 21.96 -5.60 19.37
N THR A 143 22.09 -6.89 19.03
CA THR A 143 21.19 -8.00 19.38
C THR A 143 20.06 -8.30 18.39
N LYS A 144 20.34 -9.30 17.55
CA LYS A 144 19.37 -10.08 16.77
C LYS A 144 18.38 -10.74 17.73
N GLU A 145 17.09 -10.45 17.57
CA GLU A 145 15.95 -11.40 17.64
C GLU A 145 14.63 -10.64 17.87
N SER A 146 14.01 -10.21 16.77
CA SER A 146 12.57 -10.29 16.52
C SER A 146 12.35 -9.78 15.10
N VAL A 147 12.44 -10.70 14.15
CA VAL A 147 12.42 -10.40 12.72
C VAL A 147 10.98 -10.22 12.28
N GLY A 148 10.59 -8.97 12.06
CA GLY A 148 9.34 -8.65 11.38
C GLY A 148 9.24 -9.36 10.02
N PRO A 149 8.03 -9.69 9.57
CA PRO A 149 7.76 -10.59 8.45
C PRO A 149 8.01 -10.00 7.06
N LEU A 150 8.16 -8.68 6.97
CA LEU A 150 8.63 -8.00 5.78
C LEU A 150 10.06 -7.56 6.06
N GLN A 151 11.03 -8.41 5.71
CA GLN A 151 12.44 -8.04 5.83
C GLN A 151 12.80 -7.11 4.67
N PHE A 152 12.73 -5.80 4.91
CA PHE A 152 13.18 -4.77 3.97
C PHE A 152 14.72 -4.84 3.85
N GLN A 153 15.25 -5.67 2.96
CA GLN A 153 16.69 -5.76 2.73
C GLN A 153 17.18 -4.62 1.82
N ALA A 154 18.23 -3.94 2.29
CA ALA A 154 19.24 -3.17 1.54
C ALA A 154 18.77 -2.36 0.32
N GLY A 155 17.96 -1.32 0.57
CA GLY A 155 17.73 -0.21 -0.36
C GLY A 155 17.62 1.11 0.43
N PRO A 156 17.50 2.29 -0.25
CA PRO A 156 17.18 3.54 0.43
C PRO A 156 15.88 3.33 1.22
N ARG A 157 15.97 3.41 2.55
CA ARG A 157 14.84 3.15 3.45
C ARG A 157 13.72 4.13 3.14
N GLN A 158 12.57 3.61 2.71
CA GLN A 158 11.35 4.40 2.60
C GLN A 158 10.87 4.73 4.02
N PRO A 159 10.41 5.95 4.31
CA PRO A 159 9.86 6.27 5.63
C PRO A 159 8.61 5.43 5.88
N SER A 160 8.66 4.55 6.88
CA SER A 160 7.54 3.73 7.29
C SER A 160 7.34 3.78 8.79
N LEU A 161 6.08 3.80 9.22
CA LEU A 161 5.69 3.65 10.62
C LEU A 161 5.04 2.29 10.82
N LEU A 162 5.34 1.67 11.94
CA LEU A 162 4.76 0.39 12.33
C LEU A 162 3.88 0.59 13.56
N TYR A 163 2.65 0.12 13.47
CA TYR A 163 1.73 0.09 14.60
C TYR A 163 1.33 -1.33 14.92
N SER A 164 1.46 -1.68 16.19
CA SER A 164 0.94 -2.90 16.79
C SER A 164 -0.42 -2.59 17.41
N VAL A 165 -1.48 -3.17 16.87
CA VAL A 165 -2.87 -2.94 17.32
C VAL A 165 -3.38 -4.17 18.05
N VAL A 166 -3.54 -4.05 19.36
CA VAL A 166 -3.98 -5.13 20.25
C VAL A 166 -5.48 -5.02 20.52
N VAL A 167 -6.24 -6.05 20.20
CA VAL A 167 -7.69 -6.10 20.39
C VAL A 167 -8.02 -6.56 21.82
N LYS A 168 -8.68 -5.71 22.62
CA LYS A 168 -8.95 -5.99 24.05
C LYS A 168 -10.18 -6.88 24.31
N ASN A 169 -11.15 -6.88 23.40
CA ASN A 169 -12.38 -7.69 23.51
C ASN A 169 -12.53 -8.60 22.29
N ALA A 170 -11.87 -9.76 22.32
CA ALA A 170 -11.83 -10.72 21.22
C ALA A 170 -13.13 -11.53 21.01
N LYS A 171 -14.31 -10.97 21.31
CA LYS A 171 -15.57 -11.75 21.29
C LYS A 171 -16.10 -12.09 19.89
N SER A 172 -15.52 -11.59 18.81
CA SER A 172 -15.94 -11.97 17.45
C SER A 172 -14.88 -11.69 16.38
N LEU A 173 -13.64 -12.11 16.58
CA LEU A 173 -12.69 -12.11 15.46
C LEU A 173 -13.05 -13.27 14.53
N SER A 174 -13.94 -13.01 13.56
CA SER A 174 -14.06 -13.87 12.40
C SER A 174 -12.69 -13.93 11.73
N PRO A 175 -12.12 -15.11 11.48
CA PRO A 175 -10.84 -15.21 10.82
C PRO A 175 -10.90 -14.44 9.50
N SER A 176 -9.90 -13.58 9.26
CA SER A 176 -9.79 -12.85 8.00
C SER A 176 -9.94 -13.84 6.83
N PRO A 177 -10.69 -13.49 5.76
CA PRO A 177 -10.81 -14.33 4.55
C PRO A 177 -9.45 -14.71 3.94
N MET A 178 -8.40 -13.96 4.26
CA MET A 178 -7.00 -14.23 3.91
C MET A 178 -6.41 -15.49 4.54
N ARG A 179 -7.04 -16.08 5.56
CA ARG A 179 -6.63 -17.38 6.10
C ARG A 179 -7.10 -18.45 5.12
N ALA A 180 -6.35 -18.62 4.04
CA ALA A 180 -6.60 -19.60 3.00
C ALA A 180 -6.76 -20.99 3.63
N THR A 181 -8.00 -21.48 3.65
CA THR A 181 -8.25 -22.90 3.88
C THR A 181 -7.85 -23.60 2.59
N SER A 182 -6.81 -24.42 2.66
CA SER A 182 -6.25 -25.12 1.49
C SER A 182 -7.21 -26.19 0.99
N VAL A 183 -8.27 -25.79 0.28
CA VAL A 183 -9.18 -26.71 -0.40
C VAL A 183 -8.74 -26.83 -1.86
N GLY A 184 -7.87 -27.80 -2.11
CA GLY A 184 -7.51 -28.31 -3.45
C GLY A 184 -6.45 -27.50 -4.21
N THR A 185 -5.40 -28.19 -4.69
CA THR A 185 -4.42 -27.61 -5.60
C THR A 185 -4.91 -27.77 -7.05
N MET A 186 -5.24 -26.64 -7.70
CA MET A 186 -5.60 -26.63 -9.13
C MET A 186 -4.35 -26.83 -10.00
N PRO A 187 -4.40 -27.63 -11.07
CA PRO A 187 -3.29 -27.76 -12.02
C PRO A 187 -2.92 -26.42 -12.67
N THR A 188 -1.63 -26.13 -12.81
CA THR A 188 -1.10 -24.86 -13.34
C THR A 188 -1.60 -24.54 -14.77
N SER A 189 -1.80 -25.56 -15.61
CA SER A 189 -2.34 -25.41 -16.96
C SER A 189 -3.81 -25.00 -16.96
N LEU A 190 -4.61 -25.58 -16.07
CA LEU A 190 -6.01 -25.23 -15.90
C LEU A 190 -6.14 -23.81 -15.32
N PHE A 191 -5.30 -23.44 -14.36
CA PHE A 191 -5.24 -22.07 -13.85
C PHE A 191 -4.90 -21.05 -14.95
N SER A 192 -3.92 -21.35 -15.80
CA SER A 192 -3.46 -20.43 -16.84
C SER A 192 -4.45 -20.20 -17.98
N SER A 193 -5.31 -21.18 -18.24
CA SER A 193 -6.41 -21.06 -19.20
C SER A 193 -7.65 -20.41 -18.58
N THR A 194 -7.93 -20.67 -17.29
CA THR A 194 -9.05 -20.08 -16.54
C THR A 194 -8.84 -18.59 -16.27
N PHE A 195 -7.61 -18.19 -15.91
CA PHE A 195 -7.23 -16.80 -15.67
C PHE A 195 -6.23 -16.35 -16.74
N PRO A 196 -6.69 -16.00 -17.96
CA PRO A 196 -5.80 -15.76 -19.09
C PRO A 196 -4.88 -14.52 -18.92
N PHE A 197 -5.20 -13.63 -17.98
CA PHE A 197 -4.47 -12.41 -17.68
C PHE A 197 -3.96 -12.41 -16.23
N HIS A 198 -2.96 -13.24 -15.95
CA HIS A 198 -2.28 -13.28 -14.65
C HIS A 198 -0.76 -13.36 -14.82
N LEU A 199 -0.04 -12.95 -13.78
CA LEU A 199 1.41 -12.99 -13.68
C LEU A 199 1.79 -13.51 -12.30
N PHE A 200 2.75 -14.41 -12.23
CA PHE A 200 3.45 -14.78 -11.00
C PHE A 200 4.90 -14.36 -11.13
N LEU A 201 5.39 -13.67 -10.11
CA LEU A 201 6.72 -13.09 -10.05
C LEU A 201 7.46 -13.62 -8.82
N ASP A 202 8.78 -13.80 -8.95
CA ASP A 202 9.66 -13.98 -7.80
C ASP A 202 10.10 -12.62 -7.20
N GLN A 203 10.98 -12.67 -6.20
CA GLN A 203 11.51 -11.48 -5.51
C GLN A 203 12.43 -10.63 -6.39
N ASP A 204 13.00 -11.21 -7.45
CA ASP A 204 13.83 -10.49 -8.44
C ASP A 204 12.99 -9.95 -9.60
N LEU A 205 11.65 -10.04 -9.50
CA LEU A 205 10.69 -9.73 -10.56
C LEU A 205 10.89 -10.57 -11.83
N GLY A 206 11.42 -11.77 -11.68
CA GLY A 206 11.45 -12.82 -12.69
C GLY A 206 10.06 -13.43 -12.90
N LEU A 207 9.67 -13.63 -14.16
CA LEU A 207 8.39 -14.24 -14.52
C LEU A 207 8.41 -15.76 -14.25
N LEU A 208 7.71 -16.22 -13.21
CA LEU A 208 7.55 -17.63 -12.87
C LEU A 208 6.45 -18.30 -13.69
N GLN A 209 5.31 -17.61 -13.85
CA GLN A 209 4.17 -18.10 -14.59
C GLN A 209 3.37 -16.94 -15.20
N ILE A 210 2.79 -17.19 -16.37
CA ILE A 210 2.00 -16.23 -17.15
C ILE A 210 0.80 -16.93 -17.79
N GLY A 211 -0.35 -16.25 -17.74
CA GLY A 211 -1.59 -16.72 -18.35
C GLY A 211 -1.56 -16.79 -19.87
N ASP A 212 -2.37 -17.66 -20.45
CA ASP A 212 -2.33 -17.96 -21.89
C ASP A 212 -2.72 -16.75 -22.76
N GLY A 213 -3.58 -15.87 -22.24
CA GLY A 213 -3.96 -14.63 -22.91
C GLY A 213 -2.78 -13.67 -23.06
N LEU A 214 -2.03 -13.44 -21.98
CA LEU A 214 -0.83 -12.61 -22.02
C LEU A 214 0.29 -13.27 -22.82
N ARG A 215 0.50 -14.59 -22.66
CA ARG A 215 1.50 -15.36 -23.42
C ARG A 215 1.31 -15.19 -24.92
N LYS A 216 0.08 -15.35 -25.43
CA LYS A 216 -0.25 -15.15 -26.86
C LYS A 216 0.04 -13.73 -27.37
N ARG A 217 -0.05 -12.72 -26.50
CA ARG A 217 0.25 -11.32 -26.86
C ARG A 217 1.74 -11.03 -26.88
N LEU A 218 2.51 -11.63 -25.97
CA LEU A 218 3.97 -11.44 -25.88
C LEU A 218 4.75 -12.30 -26.90
N SER A 219 4.34 -13.55 -27.13
CA SER A 219 5.03 -14.51 -28.00
C SER A 219 4.94 -14.21 -29.51
N ARG A 220 4.40 -13.05 -29.92
CA ARG A 220 4.33 -12.68 -31.34
C ARG A 220 5.68 -12.34 -31.97
N LYS A 221 6.78 -12.20 -31.21
CA LYS A 221 8.08 -11.78 -31.78
C LYS A 221 9.33 -12.53 -31.33
N ASP A 222 9.34 -13.22 -30.19
CA ASP A 222 10.58 -13.81 -29.68
C ASP A 222 10.44 -15.32 -29.44
N GLY A 223 11.38 -16.08 -30.01
CA GLY A 223 11.55 -17.51 -29.79
C GLY A 223 11.88 -17.85 -28.32
N PRO A 224 12.18 -19.12 -28.01
CA PRO A 224 12.29 -19.58 -26.63
C PRO A 224 13.57 -19.03 -25.98
N ARG A 225 13.49 -17.87 -25.34
CA ARG A 225 14.60 -17.29 -24.56
C ARG A 225 14.13 -16.93 -23.16
N ARG A 226 14.70 -17.67 -22.19
CA ARG A 226 14.83 -17.43 -20.73
C ARG A 226 13.57 -16.94 -19.99
N PRO A 227 13.51 -17.04 -18.65
CA PRO A 227 12.55 -16.26 -17.88
C PRO A 227 12.85 -14.78 -18.15
N THR A 228 11.97 -14.10 -18.87
CA THR A 228 12.13 -12.67 -19.13
C THR A 228 11.82 -11.89 -17.86
N ALA A 229 12.56 -10.82 -17.62
CA ALA A 229 12.30 -9.96 -16.47
C ALA A 229 10.97 -9.23 -16.70
N PHE A 230 10.15 -9.08 -15.65
CA PHE A 230 8.88 -8.35 -15.73
C PHE A 230 9.02 -7.00 -16.43
N LEU A 231 10.10 -6.28 -16.13
CA LEU A 231 10.41 -4.96 -16.65
C LEU A 231 10.61 -4.90 -18.17
N GLU A 232 10.91 -6.02 -18.84
CA GLU A 232 11.11 -6.05 -20.30
C GLU A 232 9.78 -5.89 -21.06
N HIS A 233 8.71 -6.46 -20.50
CA HIS A 233 7.40 -6.53 -21.17
C HIS A 233 6.34 -5.66 -20.50
N PHE A 234 6.52 -5.30 -19.24
CA PHE A 234 5.50 -4.65 -18.44
C PHE A 234 6.01 -3.37 -17.77
N ALA A 235 5.07 -2.47 -17.50
CA ALA A 235 5.28 -1.30 -16.66
C ALA A 235 4.09 -1.15 -15.71
N ILE A 236 4.36 -0.86 -14.44
CA ILE A 236 3.33 -0.46 -13.49
C ILE A 236 2.96 1.00 -13.78
N VAL A 237 1.69 1.25 -14.09
CA VAL A 237 1.14 2.59 -14.34
C VAL A 237 0.57 3.19 -13.06
N THR A 238 -0.04 2.36 -12.22
CA THR A 238 -0.64 2.77 -10.95
C THR A 238 -0.48 1.64 -9.95
N PRO A 239 -0.18 1.94 -8.67
CA PRO A 239 0.29 3.24 -8.15
C PRO A 239 1.65 3.65 -8.73
N GLN A 240 2.02 4.93 -8.60
CA GLN A 240 3.33 5.43 -9.04
C GLN A 240 4.38 5.05 -8.00
N ILE A 241 4.91 3.84 -8.14
CA ILE A 241 5.94 3.28 -7.28
C ILE A 241 7.19 2.93 -8.08
N ARG A 242 8.32 2.79 -7.39
CA ARG A 242 9.48 2.11 -7.95
C ARG A 242 9.09 0.67 -8.24
N CYS A 243 9.36 0.22 -9.47
CA CYS A 243 9.04 -1.13 -9.89
C CYS A 243 10.09 -2.13 -9.37
N THR A 244 10.08 -2.34 -8.04
CA THR A 244 10.86 -3.33 -7.32
C THR A 244 9.91 -4.22 -6.52
N PHE A 245 10.34 -5.41 -6.11
CA PHE A 245 9.52 -6.27 -5.24
C PHE A 245 9.08 -5.52 -3.98
N GLN A 246 10.01 -4.78 -3.36
CA GLN A 246 9.70 -3.99 -2.17
C GLN A 246 8.70 -2.87 -2.43
N GLY A 247 8.80 -2.16 -3.56
CA GLY A 247 7.84 -1.12 -3.94
C GLY A 247 6.44 -1.69 -4.18
N ILE A 248 6.34 -2.90 -4.74
CA ILE A 248 5.05 -3.58 -4.90
C ILE A 248 4.47 -3.95 -3.52
N LEU A 249 5.32 -4.42 -2.60
CA LEU A 249 4.90 -4.79 -1.24
C LEU A 249 4.29 -3.62 -0.45
N THR A 250 4.72 -2.37 -0.69
CA THR A 250 4.17 -1.21 0.02
C THR A 250 2.75 -0.85 -0.41
N MET A 251 2.28 -1.43 -1.51
CA MET A 251 1.00 -1.08 -2.15
C MET A 251 0.09 -2.31 -2.36
N LEU A 252 0.35 -3.42 -1.67
CA LEU A 252 -0.32 -4.72 -1.91
C LEU A 252 -1.84 -4.69 -1.88
N ASN A 253 -2.42 -3.89 -0.98
CA ASN A 253 -3.86 -3.74 -0.83
C ASN A 253 -4.44 -2.65 -1.75
N THR A 254 -3.69 -2.19 -2.75
CA THR A 254 -4.18 -1.27 -3.77
C THR A 254 -4.32 -1.97 -5.11
N GLN A 255 -5.19 -1.43 -5.96
CA GLN A 255 -5.32 -1.90 -7.33
C GLN A 255 -4.11 -1.45 -8.16
N PHE A 256 -3.43 -2.43 -8.76
CA PHE A 256 -2.37 -2.16 -9.73
C PHE A 256 -2.93 -2.09 -11.14
N ILE A 257 -2.46 -1.11 -11.92
CA ILE A 257 -2.68 -1.06 -13.37
C ILE A 257 -1.33 -1.33 -14.03
N ILE A 258 -1.26 -2.41 -14.80
CA ILE A 258 -0.05 -2.83 -15.50
C ILE A 258 -0.26 -2.67 -17.00
N ARG A 259 0.68 -1.97 -17.66
CA ARG A 259 0.69 -1.78 -19.10
C ARG A 259 1.68 -2.75 -19.75
N ILE A 260 1.26 -3.36 -20.85
CA ILE A 260 2.16 -4.12 -21.74
C ILE A 260 2.94 -3.12 -22.60
N LYS A 261 4.27 -3.17 -22.56
CA LYS A 261 5.14 -2.37 -23.41
C LYS A 261 5.04 -2.87 -24.85
N HIS A 262 4.67 -2.00 -25.79
CA HIS A 262 4.78 -2.31 -27.21
C HIS A 262 6.22 -2.14 -27.68
N GLN A 263 6.91 -3.22 -28.03
CA GLN A 263 8.17 -3.14 -28.75
C GLN A 263 7.91 -2.89 -30.24
N GLY A 264 8.02 -1.62 -30.66
CA GLY A 264 8.24 -1.24 -32.05
C GLY A 264 7.11 -0.44 -32.71
N GLY A 265 7.19 0.88 -32.59
CA GLY A 265 6.93 1.78 -33.71
C GLY A 265 8.27 2.39 -34.10
N SER A 266 9.02 1.73 -34.98
CA SER A 266 10.05 2.42 -35.75
C SER A 266 9.31 3.54 -36.48
N MET A 267 9.71 4.79 -36.27
CA MET A 267 9.30 5.88 -37.16
C MET A 267 9.77 5.48 -38.56
N ALA A 268 8.85 4.93 -39.37
CA ALA A 268 9.02 4.91 -40.79
C ALA A 268 8.89 6.38 -41.21
N ASP A 269 10.02 6.95 -41.55
CA ASP A 269 10.15 8.24 -42.20
C ASP A 269 9.28 8.21 -43.46
N ASP A 270 8.09 8.78 -43.37
CA ASP A 270 7.17 8.95 -44.48
C ASP A 270 7.80 9.98 -45.41
N THR A 271 8.55 9.49 -46.39
CA THR A 271 9.04 10.28 -47.51
C THR A 271 7.84 10.59 -48.40
N GLY A 272 7.04 11.56 -47.95
CA GLY A 272 5.98 12.19 -48.71
C GLY A 272 6.58 12.98 -49.87
N ARG A 273 6.48 12.40 -51.06
CA ARG A 273 6.61 13.12 -52.34
C ARG A 273 5.71 14.35 -52.35
N VAL A 274 6.28 15.48 -52.72
CA VAL A 274 5.60 16.56 -53.47
C VAL A 274 6.42 16.81 -54.73
#